data_AF-A0A7X9ALE3-F1
#
_entry.id   AF-A0A7X9ALE3-F1
#
_cell.length_a   1.000
_cell.length_b   1.000
_cell.length_c   1.000
_cell.angle_alpha   90.00
_cell.angle_beta   90.00
_cell.angle_gamma   90.00
#
_symmetry.space_group_name_H-M   'P 1'
#
loop_
_entity.id
_entity.type
_entity.pdbx_description
1 polymer ?
#
loop_
_entity_poly.entity_id
_entity_poly.type
_entity_poly.pdbx_seq_one_letter_code
_entity_poly.pdbx_strand_id
1 'polypeptide(L)'
;MKITFPHLGNTYICVKSILDDIGADYVIPPFNNKKALELGTRYSPEMVCLPLKINIGNYIQAYEMGADTILMAGGCGPCRFGYYSQLHREILRDAGFPMEVITMEGTDIRDLISRICRVVPGKAELMKLPSILLRAVEIAKRADELEMLVFRTRARECERGATDRIYNGFRIKALETKGTKSILKLLAETEAALKSVRLDPNADPLKIGIVGEIYTGIEHFASFDIQHRLGRLGAEVDRKATVSNWIIEHMIKKALRLPRDMEFAK
;
A
#
# COMPACT_ATOMS: atom_id res chain seq x y z
N MET A 1 18.61 12.74 0.24
CA MET A 1 17.20 12.63 0.66
C MET A 1 17.00 11.26 1.25
N LYS A 2 16.21 11.18 2.32
CA LYS A 2 15.78 9.92 2.92
C LYS A 2 14.26 9.86 2.84
N ILE A 3 13.77 8.96 2.00
CA ILE A 3 12.39 8.93 1.54
C ILE A 3 11.49 8.16 2.53
N THR A 4 10.27 8.61 2.75
CA THR A 4 9.19 7.83 3.39
C THR A 4 7.96 7.81 2.48
N PHE A 5 6.99 6.97 2.77
CA PHE A 5 5.76 6.82 1.99
C PHE A 5 4.61 6.33 2.88
N PRO A 6 3.35 6.58 2.51
CA PRO A 6 2.20 6.22 3.33
C PRO A 6 2.00 4.69 3.43
N HIS A 7 1.43 4.26 4.55
CA HIS A 7 0.91 2.90 4.70
C HIS A 7 -0.50 2.80 4.12
N LEU A 8 -0.70 1.81 3.26
CA LEU A 8 -2.00 1.37 2.73
C LEU A 8 -1.88 -0.11 2.36
N GLY A 9 -2.23 -1.00 3.31
CA GLY A 9 -2.10 -2.44 3.12
C GLY A 9 -0.69 -2.85 2.65
N ASN A 10 -0.60 -3.60 1.56
CA ASN A 10 0.68 -4.09 1.01
C ASN A 10 1.39 -3.11 0.07
N THR A 11 0.92 -1.86 -0.07
CA THR A 11 1.54 -0.85 -0.96
C THR A 11 3.02 -0.60 -0.64
N TYR A 12 3.39 -0.67 0.63
CA TYR A 12 4.78 -0.51 1.08
C TYR A 12 5.74 -1.48 0.40
N ILE A 13 5.30 -2.70 0.08
CA ILE A 13 6.09 -3.74 -0.60
C ILE A 13 6.44 -3.29 -2.02
N CYS A 14 5.47 -2.73 -2.74
CA CYS A 14 5.68 -2.22 -4.09
C CYS A 14 6.66 -1.05 -4.08
N VAL A 15 6.40 -0.04 -3.23
CA VAL A 15 7.20 1.19 -3.19
C VAL A 15 8.64 0.88 -2.75
N LYS A 16 8.83 0.15 -1.64
CA LYS A 16 10.17 -0.19 -1.15
C LYS A 16 10.99 -0.96 -2.19
N SER A 17 10.35 -1.90 -2.90
CA SER A 17 11.04 -2.73 -3.89
C SER A 17 11.52 -1.94 -5.11
N ILE A 18 10.78 -0.89 -5.49
CA ILE A 18 11.22 0.08 -6.51
C ILE A 18 12.42 0.87 -5.99
N LEU A 19 12.31 1.42 -4.77
CA LEU A 19 13.37 2.23 -4.16
C LEU A 19 14.67 1.43 -3.97
N ASP A 20 14.56 0.16 -3.58
CA ASP A 20 15.69 -0.78 -3.52
C ASP A 20 16.38 -0.93 -4.88
N ASP A 21 15.62 -1.19 -5.95
CA ASP A 21 16.17 -1.43 -7.30
C ASP A 21 16.80 -0.16 -7.92
N ILE A 22 16.34 1.04 -7.54
CA ILE A 22 16.93 2.32 -7.98
C ILE A 22 18.01 2.86 -7.03
N GLY A 23 18.26 2.18 -5.91
CA GLY A 23 19.28 2.57 -4.94
C GLY A 23 18.97 3.84 -4.14
N ALA A 24 17.69 4.16 -3.93
CA ALA A 24 17.28 5.30 -3.10
C ALA A 24 17.23 4.92 -1.62
N ASP A 25 17.66 5.82 -0.73
CA ASP A 25 17.54 5.64 0.72
C ASP A 25 16.11 5.95 1.20
N TYR A 26 15.58 5.09 2.07
CA TYR A 26 14.22 5.22 2.57
C TYR A 26 14.03 4.68 3.98
N VAL A 27 12.96 5.14 4.61
CA VAL A 27 12.45 4.69 5.90
C VAL A 27 11.02 4.21 5.71
N ILE A 28 10.75 3.00 6.19
CA ILE A 28 9.38 2.54 6.40
C ILE A 28 9.01 2.96 7.82
N PRO A 29 8.03 3.86 8.03
CA PRO A 29 7.58 4.18 9.38
C PRO A 29 6.98 2.93 10.03
N PRO A 30 6.85 2.89 11.37
CA PRO A 30 6.10 1.84 12.03
C PRO A 30 4.72 1.69 11.39
N PHE A 31 4.24 0.46 11.22
CA PHE A 31 2.88 0.23 10.72
C PHE A 31 1.86 0.98 11.58
N ASN A 32 0.73 1.30 10.96
CA ASN A 32 -0.36 2.05 11.59
C ASN A 32 -0.67 1.50 12.99
N ASN A 33 -0.66 2.40 13.95
CA ASN A 33 -0.77 2.09 15.37
C ASN A 33 -1.46 3.26 16.10
N LYS A 34 -1.75 3.07 17.40
CA LYS A 34 -2.41 4.10 18.21
C LYS A 34 -1.62 5.41 18.29
N LYS A 35 -0.27 5.34 18.40
CA LYS A 35 0.60 6.53 18.41
C LYS A 35 0.48 7.31 17.10
N ALA A 36 0.48 6.64 15.96
CA ALA A 36 0.25 7.29 14.65
C ALA A 36 -1.10 8.03 14.63
N LEU A 37 -2.17 7.37 15.07
CA LEU A 37 -3.50 7.99 15.12
C LEU A 37 -3.56 9.18 16.08
N GLU A 38 -2.95 9.08 17.25
CA GLU A 38 -2.89 10.15 18.26
C GLU A 38 -2.13 11.38 17.75
N LEU A 39 -0.94 11.17 17.17
CA LEU A 39 -0.16 12.24 16.55
C LEU A 39 -0.93 12.89 15.40
N GLY A 40 -1.51 12.06 14.52
CA GLY A 40 -2.33 12.49 13.41
C GLY A 40 -3.51 13.36 13.84
N THR A 41 -4.23 12.91 14.87
CA THR A 41 -5.39 13.62 15.42
C THR A 41 -5.00 14.92 16.11
N ARG A 42 -3.84 14.97 16.76
CA ARG A 42 -3.33 16.17 17.45
C ARG A 42 -3.06 17.32 16.47
N TYR A 43 -2.46 17.04 15.32
CA TYR A 43 -1.98 18.08 14.40
C TYR A 43 -2.91 18.32 13.20
N SER A 44 -3.87 17.43 12.93
CA SER A 44 -4.76 17.58 11.79
C SER A 44 -6.11 18.20 12.18
N PRO A 45 -6.79 18.92 11.27
CA PRO A 45 -8.14 19.42 11.52
C PRO A 45 -9.13 18.31 11.92
N GLU A 46 -10.03 18.60 12.85
CA GLU A 46 -10.98 17.63 13.40
C GLU A 46 -11.81 16.93 12.31
N MET A 47 -12.33 17.72 11.36
CA MET A 47 -13.24 17.27 10.29
C MET A 47 -12.53 16.67 9.07
N VAL A 48 -11.22 16.42 9.15
CA VAL A 48 -10.47 15.73 8.09
C VAL A 48 -10.67 14.22 8.19
N CYS A 49 -10.60 13.54 7.06
CA CYS A 49 -10.83 12.09 7.03
C CYS A 49 -9.70 11.33 7.74
N LEU A 50 -10.07 10.18 8.32
CA LEU A 50 -9.18 9.31 9.09
C LEU A 50 -7.86 8.95 8.36
N PRO A 51 -7.84 8.65 7.04
CA PRO A 51 -6.61 8.33 6.34
C PRO A 51 -5.56 9.43 6.40
N LEU A 52 -5.98 10.70 6.31
CA LEU A 52 -5.05 11.83 6.42
C LEU A 52 -4.43 11.88 7.82
N LYS A 53 -5.24 11.72 8.88
CA LYS A 53 -4.74 11.72 10.26
C LYS A 53 -3.69 10.64 10.44
N ILE A 54 -4.00 9.41 10.05
CA ILE A 54 -3.06 8.28 10.16
C ILE A 54 -1.76 8.56 9.36
N ASN A 55 -1.87 9.07 8.13
CA ASN A 55 -0.70 9.43 7.33
C ASN A 55 0.17 10.51 7.99
N ILE A 56 -0.40 11.59 8.52
CA ILE A 56 0.34 12.61 9.27
C ILE A 56 1.11 11.99 10.42
N GLY A 57 0.47 11.11 11.21
CA GLY A 57 1.13 10.39 12.28
C GLY A 57 2.31 9.55 11.80
N ASN A 58 2.13 8.78 10.73
CA ASN A 58 3.22 7.99 10.14
C ASN A 58 4.37 8.85 9.64
N TYR A 59 4.09 10.01 9.05
CA TYR A 59 5.14 10.91 8.56
C TYR A 59 5.93 11.54 9.72
N ILE A 60 5.26 11.92 10.81
CA ILE A 60 5.95 12.38 12.02
C ILE A 60 6.87 11.28 12.56
N GLN A 61 6.38 10.03 12.64
CA GLN A 61 7.22 8.91 13.06
C GLN A 61 8.38 8.64 12.09
N ALA A 62 8.17 8.79 10.79
CA ALA A 62 9.24 8.66 9.79
C ALA A 62 10.28 9.79 9.91
N TYR A 63 9.83 11.01 10.19
CA TYR A 63 10.69 12.17 10.42
C TYR A 63 11.59 11.96 11.65
N GLU A 64 11.02 11.44 12.75
CA GLU A 64 11.78 11.04 13.95
C GLU A 64 12.86 9.97 13.63
N MET A 65 12.68 9.17 12.57
CA MET A 65 13.63 8.17 12.08
C MET A 65 14.59 8.72 11.00
N GLY A 66 14.56 10.03 10.76
CA GLY A 66 15.44 10.76 9.85
C GLY A 66 14.95 10.88 8.41
N ALA A 67 13.69 10.56 8.11
CA ALA A 67 13.13 10.84 6.78
C ALA A 67 12.97 12.35 6.58
N ASP A 68 13.31 12.85 5.39
CA ASP A 68 13.19 14.26 5.03
C ASP A 68 12.19 14.51 3.88
N THR A 69 11.79 13.44 3.19
CA THR A 69 11.01 13.50 1.95
C THR A 69 9.89 12.47 1.96
N ILE A 70 8.66 12.89 1.68
CA ILE A 70 7.49 12.05 1.50
C ILE A 70 7.28 11.78 0.00
N LEU A 71 7.31 10.51 -0.38
CA LEU A 71 6.91 10.03 -1.69
C LEU A 71 5.47 9.50 -1.60
N MET A 72 4.56 10.10 -2.37
CA MET A 72 3.17 9.64 -2.41
C MET A 72 2.58 9.75 -3.80
N ALA A 73 1.54 8.96 -4.06
CA ALA A 73 0.67 9.23 -5.19
C ALA A 73 -0.17 10.49 -4.88
N GLY A 74 -0.42 11.31 -5.90
CA GLY A 74 -1.45 12.34 -5.82
C GLY A 74 -2.81 11.78 -6.22
N GLY A 75 -3.79 12.67 -6.39
CA GLY A 75 -4.98 12.38 -7.17
C GLY A 75 -5.55 13.63 -7.84
N CYS A 76 -6.10 13.49 -9.05
CA CYS A 76 -7.20 14.35 -9.50
C CYS A 76 -8.45 13.48 -9.57
N GLY A 77 -9.06 13.30 -8.41
CA GLY A 77 -10.24 12.47 -8.16
C GLY A 77 -11.21 13.21 -7.25
N PRO A 78 -12.42 12.66 -7.04
CA PRO A 78 -13.50 13.36 -6.34
C PRO A 78 -13.25 13.53 -4.83
N CYS A 79 -12.27 12.84 -4.26
CA CYS A 79 -12.01 12.85 -2.83
C CYS A 79 -10.85 13.80 -2.44
N ARG A 80 -10.74 14.07 -1.13
CA ARG A 80 -9.71 14.95 -0.55
C ARG A 80 -8.27 14.47 -0.78
N PHE A 81 -8.06 13.22 -1.18
CA PHE A 81 -6.74 12.66 -1.49
C PHE A 81 -5.95 13.53 -2.48
N GLY A 82 -6.62 14.16 -3.45
CA GLY A 82 -5.97 15.06 -4.39
C GLY A 82 -5.33 16.30 -3.78
N TYR A 83 -5.80 16.72 -2.61
CA TYR A 83 -5.26 17.84 -1.85
C TYR A 83 -4.28 17.43 -0.75
N TYR A 84 -4.09 16.12 -0.53
CA TYR A 84 -3.25 15.64 0.57
C TYR A 84 -1.83 16.15 0.48
N SER A 85 -1.25 16.27 -0.71
CA SER A 85 0.13 16.75 -0.84
C SER A 85 0.32 18.16 -0.28
N GLN A 86 -0.65 19.05 -0.49
CA GLN A 86 -0.61 20.40 0.07
C GLN A 86 -0.90 20.38 1.56
N LEU A 87 -1.93 19.64 1.98
CA LEU A 87 -2.28 19.54 3.41
C LEU A 87 -1.14 18.94 4.23
N HIS A 88 -0.47 17.89 3.75
CA HIS A 88 0.69 17.31 4.42
C HIS A 88 1.81 18.33 4.58
N ARG A 89 2.14 19.12 3.53
CA ARG A 89 3.17 20.16 3.62
C ARG A 89 2.84 21.19 4.70
N GLU A 90 1.63 21.74 4.67
CA GLU A 90 1.20 22.80 5.59
C GLU A 90 1.13 22.27 7.03
N ILE A 91 0.44 21.15 7.26
CA ILE A 91 0.26 20.57 8.60
C ILE A 91 1.61 20.19 9.22
N LEU A 92 2.48 19.52 8.46
CA LEU A 92 3.77 19.06 8.99
C LEU A 92 4.72 20.23 9.28
N ARG A 93 4.74 21.25 8.42
CA ARG A 93 5.54 22.46 8.65
C ARG A 93 5.07 23.19 9.92
N ASP A 94 3.77 23.41 10.06
CA ASP A 94 3.20 24.12 11.21
C ASP A 94 3.36 23.32 12.51
N ALA A 95 3.39 21.99 12.43
CA ALA A 95 3.67 21.09 13.56
C ALA A 95 5.17 20.97 13.91
N GLY A 96 6.07 21.59 13.15
CA GLY A 96 7.52 21.56 13.40
C GLY A 96 8.27 20.35 12.80
N PHE A 97 7.65 19.64 11.85
CA PHE A 97 8.22 18.47 11.17
C PHE A 97 8.34 18.72 9.65
N PRO A 98 9.09 19.73 9.19
CA PRO A 98 9.12 20.10 7.78
C PRO A 98 9.67 18.96 6.91
N MET A 99 8.88 18.51 5.93
CA MET A 99 9.28 17.48 4.97
C MET A 99 9.00 17.96 3.55
N GLU A 100 9.86 17.57 2.62
CA GLU A 100 9.55 17.69 1.21
C GLU A 100 8.43 16.71 0.84
N VAL A 101 7.46 17.11 0.01
CA VAL A 101 6.45 16.17 -0.51
C VAL A 101 6.58 16.08 -2.03
N ILE A 102 6.95 14.90 -2.51
CA ILE A 102 7.04 14.55 -3.93
C ILE A 102 5.83 13.69 -4.32
N THR A 103 5.00 14.23 -5.21
CA THR A 103 3.85 13.53 -5.77
C THR A 103 4.18 12.88 -7.11
N MET A 104 3.94 11.57 -7.23
CA MET A 104 4.08 10.82 -8.49
C MET A 104 2.84 10.94 -9.37
N GLU A 105 2.48 12.19 -9.68
CA GLU A 105 1.38 12.56 -10.57
C GLU A 105 1.68 13.86 -11.32
N GLY A 106 1.14 14.00 -12.53
CA GLY A 106 1.17 15.25 -13.28
C GLY A 106 0.33 15.13 -14.54
N THR A 107 -0.33 16.22 -14.93
CA THR A 107 -0.91 16.38 -16.28
C THR A 107 0.18 16.64 -17.31
N ASP A 108 1.34 17.14 -16.88
CA ASP A 108 2.52 17.36 -17.69
C ASP A 108 3.57 16.26 -17.45
N ILE A 109 3.92 15.56 -18.53
CA ILE A 109 4.92 14.50 -18.57
C ILE A 109 6.30 15.04 -18.16
N ARG A 110 6.62 16.30 -18.51
CA ARG A 110 7.92 16.90 -18.19
C ARG A 110 8.10 17.10 -16.69
N ASP A 111 7.05 17.53 -15.99
CA ASP A 111 7.05 17.68 -14.53
C ASP A 111 7.13 16.31 -13.84
N LEU A 112 6.40 15.30 -14.33
CA LEU A 112 6.52 13.94 -13.82
C LEU A 112 7.94 13.38 -13.98
N ILE A 113 8.57 13.56 -15.15
CA ILE A 113 9.96 13.17 -15.40
C ILE A 113 10.92 13.91 -14.46
N SER A 114 10.72 15.22 -14.27
CA SER A 114 11.52 16.02 -13.33
C SER A 114 11.48 15.43 -11.92
N ARG A 115 10.29 15.11 -11.42
CA ARG A 115 10.10 14.50 -10.08
C ARG A 115 10.71 13.10 -9.98
N ILE A 116 10.60 12.28 -11.03
CA ILE A 116 11.27 10.97 -11.11
C ILE A 116 12.78 11.16 -11.03
N CYS A 117 13.36 12.08 -11.81
CA CYS A 117 14.79 12.38 -11.79
C CYS A 117 15.29 12.92 -10.44
N ARG A 118 14.42 13.49 -9.60
CA ARG A 118 14.79 13.90 -8.23
C ARG A 118 14.93 12.72 -7.28
N VAL A 119 14.15 11.66 -7.50
CA VAL A 119 14.16 10.44 -6.67
C VAL A 119 15.21 9.44 -7.15
N VAL A 120 15.45 9.38 -8.47
CA VAL A 120 16.39 8.45 -9.08
C VAL A 120 17.82 9.03 -9.01
N PRO A 121 18.77 8.38 -8.30
CA PRO A 121 20.10 8.94 -8.06
C PRO A 121 20.98 9.08 -9.33
N GLY A 122 20.71 8.31 -10.38
CA GLY A 122 21.59 8.21 -11.54
C GLY A 122 20.90 7.87 -12.87
N LYS A 123 21.59 8.17 -13.97
CA LYS A 123 21.07 7.94 -15.34
C LYS A 123 20.95 6.46 -15.69
N ALA A 124 21.82 5.60 -15.13
CA ALA A 124 21.79 4.16 -15.41
C ALA A 124 20.55 3.48 -14.79
N GLU A 125 20.14 3.95 -13.62
CA GLU A 125 18.94 3.53 -12.89
C GLU A 125 17.69 3.99 -13.64
N LEU A 126 17.73 5.21 -14.19
CA LEU A 126 16.64 5.75 -15.03
C LEU A 126 16.38 4.87 -16.27
N MET A 127 17.42 4.34 -16.90
CA MET A 127 17.29 3.42 -18.04
C MET A 127 16.66 2.07 -17.65
N LYS A 128 16.85 1.62 -16.41
CA LYS A 128 16.26 0.37 -15.89
C LYS A 128 14.83 0.55 -15.40
N LEU A 129 14.41 1.80 -15.17
CA LEU A 129 13.12 2.15 -14.54
C LEU A 129 11.91 1.49 -15.19
N PRO A 130 11.76 1.41 -16.53
CA PRO A 130 10.59 0.75 -17.13
C PRO A 130 10.44 -0.71 -16.70
N SER A 131 11.56 -1.46 -16.66
CA SER A 131 11.56 -2.87 -16.22
C SER A 131 11.27 -3.03 -14.72
N ILE A 132 11.65 -2.04 -13.91
CA ILE A 132 11.38 -2.01 -12.47
C ILE A 132 9.89 -1.74 -12.26
N LEU A 133 9.32 -0.76 -12.97
CA LEU A 133 7.90 -0.41 -12.87
C LEU A 133 7.00 -1.56 -13.33
N LEU A 134 7.33 -2.25 -14.42
CA LEU A 134 6.59 -3.45 -14.85
C LEU A 134 6.57 -4.54 -13.77
N ARG A 135 7.73 -4.81 -13.14
CA ARG A 135 7.81 -5.76 -12.02
C ARG A 135 7.02 -5.27 -10.81
N ALA A 136 7.00 -3.97 -10.52
CA ALA A 136 6.25 -3.42 -9.41
C ALA A 136 4.72 -3.53 -9.60
N VAL A 137 4.23 -3.36 -10.83
CA VAL A 137 2.82 -3.62 -11.16
C VAL A 137 2.47 -5.08 -10.95
N GLU A 138 3.37 -5.99 -11.35
CA GLU A 138 3.20 -7.43 -11.10
C GLU A 138 3.20 -7.76 -9.60
N ILE A 139 4.10 -7.16 -8.82
CA ILE A 139 4.12 -7.30 -7.35
C ILE A 139 2.78 -6.85 -6.75
N ALA A 140 2.24 -5.70 -7.19
CA ALA A 140 0.97 -5.20 -6.69
C ALA A 140 -0.17 -6.19 -6.94
N LYS A 141 -0.28 -6.72 -8.17
CA LYS A 141 -1.29 -7.72 -8.53
C LYS A 141 -1.16 -8.97 -7.69
N ARG A 142 0.05 -9.54 -7.63
CA ARG A 142 0.31 -10.78 -6.89
C ARG A 142 0.15 -10.63 -5.39
N ALA A 143 0.44 -9.45 -4.82
CA ALA A 143 0.20 -9.17 -3.41
C ALA A 143 -1.31 -9.14 -3.09
N ASP A 144 -2.13 -8.54 -3.95
CA ASP A 144 -3.58 -8.55 -3.80
C ASP A 144 -4.17 -9.97 -4.00
N GLU A 145 -3.71 -10.72 -5.00
CA GLU A 145 -4.11 -12.11 -5.22
C GLU A 145 -3.75 -13.01 -4.03
N LEU A 146 -2.55 -12.82 -3.45
CA LEU A 146 -2.12 -13.51 -2.24
C LEU A 146 -3.04 -13.19 -1.06
N GLU A 147 -3.47 -11.93 -0.91
CA GLU A 147 -4.41 -11.52 0.13
C GLU A 147 -5.80 -12.17 -0.06
N MET A 148 -6.29 -12.24 -1.30
CA MET A 148 -7.54 -12.95 -1.61
C MET A 148 -7.42 -14.45 -1.32
N LEU A 149 -6.28 -15.07 -1.62
CA LEU A 149 -5.99 -16.47 -1.27
C LEU A 149 -5.98 -16.66 0.24
N VAL A 150 -5.42 -15.72 1.01
CA VAL A 150 -5.44 -15.72 2.47
C VAL A 150 -6.87 -15.66 3.01
N PHE A 151 -7.75 -14.84 2.44
CA PHE A 151 -9.16 -14.80 2.85
C PHE A 151 -9.88 -16.13 2.60
N ARG A 152 -9.66 -16.74 1.43
CA ARG A 152 -10.25 -18.03 1.06
C ARG A 152 -9.75 -19.20 1.90
N THR A 153 -8.44 -19.27 2.12
CA THR A 153 -7.79 -20.37 2.86
C THR A 153 -8.10 -20.29 4.35
N ARG A 154 -8.04 -19.10 4.96
CA ARG A 154 -8.34 -18.93 6.40
C ARG A 154 -9.75 -19.40 6.76
N ALA A 155 -10.74 -19.15 5.91
CA ALA A 155 -12.11 -19.58 6.15
C ALA A 155 -12.32 -21.10 6.06
N ARG A 156 -11.33 -21.85 5.57
CA ARG A 156 -11.42 -23.29 5.27
C ARG A 156 -10.29 -24.13 5.85
N GLU A 157 -9.36 -23.54 6.60
CA GLU A 157 -8.20 -24.26 7.13
C GLU A 157 -8.64 -25.34 8.14
N CYS A 158 -8.13 -26.57 8.01
CA CYS A 158 -8.39 -27.61 9.01
C CYS A 158 -7.66 -27.30 10.33
N GLU A 159 -6.47 -26.73 10.25
CA GLU A 159 -5.69 -26.32 11.41
C GLU A 159 -5.79 -24.80 11.59
N ARG A 160 -6.52 -24.38 12.62
CA ARG A 160 -6.76 -22.96 12.91
C ARG A 160 -5.45 -22.20 13.10
N GLY A 161 -5.26 -21.13 12.33
CA GLY A 161 -4.08 -20.27 12.33
C GLY A 161 -2.97 -20.70 11.36
N ALA A 162 -3.12 -21.78 10.60
CA ALA A 162 -2.12 -22.20 9.61
C ALA A 162 -1.89 -21.12 8.54
N THR A 163 -2.97 -20.57 7.97
CA THR A 163 -2.89 -19.48 7.00
C THR A 163 -2.25 -18.22 7.62
N ASP A 164 -2.61 -17.89 8.87
CA ASP A 164 -2.08 -16.71 9.55
C ASP A 164 -0.58 -16.80 9.83
N ARG A 165 -0.07 -17.98 10.20
CA ARG A 165 1.37 -18.19 10.40
C ARG A 165 2.16 -17.97 9.11
N ILE A 166 1.65 -18.48 7.99
CA ILE A 166 2.29 -18.29 6.67
C ILE A 166 2.27 -16.81 6.28
N TYR A 167 1.11 -16.16 6.38
CA TYR A 167 0.97 -14.77 5.95
C TYR A 167 1.75 -13.79 6.83
N ASN A 168 1.76 -13.98 8.15
CA ASN A 168 2.58 -13.17 9.05
C ASN A 168 4.08 -13.39 8.81
N GLY A 169 4.49 -14.62 8.52
CA GLY A 169 5.86 -14.93 8.10
C GLY A 169 6.24 -14.20 6.81
N PHE A 170 5.33 -14.15 5.83
CA PHE A 170 5.52 -13.35 4.62
C PHE A 170 5.69 -11.86 4.93
N ARG A 171 4.84 -11.26 5.77
CA ARG A 171 4.93 -9.83 6.13
C ARG A 171 6.27 -9.48 6.76
N ILE A 172 6.79 -10.34 7.65
CA ILE A 172 8.11 -10.15 8.26
C ILE A 172 9.21 -10.25 7.20
N LYS A 173 9.23 -11.32 6.40
CA LYS A 173 10.22 -11.51 5.33
C LYS A 173 10.17 -10.40 4.27
N ALA A 174 8.98 -9.87 3.98
CA ALA A 174 8.79 -8.81 3.00
C ALA A 174 9.41 -7.48 3.42
N LEU A 175 9.52 -7.19 4.73
CA LEU A 175 10.25 -6.03 5.23
C LEU A 175 11.75 -6.14 4.93
N GLU A 176 12.33 -7.31 5.14
CA GLU A 176 13.77 -7.57 5.00
C GLU A 176 14.21 -7.80 3.54
N THR A 177 13.32 -8.34 2.71
CA THR A 177 13.63 -8.71 1.32
C THR A 177 13.79 -7.47 0.45
N LYS A 178 14.92 -7.33 -0.24
CA LYS A 178 15.21 -6.16 -1.08
C LYS A 178 15.03 -6.42 -2.57
N GLY A 179 14.45 -5.43 -3.25
CA GLY A 179 14.34 -5.38 -4.70
C GLY A 179 13.19 -6.19 -5.29
N THR A 180 12.73 -5.77 -6.47
CA THR A 180 11.49 -6.30 -7.05
C THR A 180 11.57 -7.79 -7.42
N LYS A 181 12.73 -8.27 -7.90
CA LYS A 181 12.93 -9.69 -8.27
C LYS A 181 12.81 -10.61 -7.06
N SER A 182 13.43 -10.24 -5.95
CA SER A 182 13.42 -11.03 -4.71
C SER A 182 12.03 -11.07 -4.10
N ILE A 183 11.30 -9.95 -4.15
CA ILE A 183 9.90 -9.89 -3.69
C ILE A 183 8.98 -10.79 -4.54
N LEU A 184 9.14 -10.80 -5.86
CA LEU A 184 8.36 -11.71 -6.73
C LEU A 184 8.62 -13.19 -6.40
N LYS A 185 9.86 -13.55 -6.07
CA LYS A 185 10.22 -14.89 -5.61
C LYS A 185 9.55 -15.21 -4.27
N LEU A 186 9.63 -14.29 -3.30
CA LEU A 186 8.98 -14.45 -1.99
C LEU A 186 7.45 -14.60 -2.12
N LEU A 187 6.81 -13.85 -3.01
CA LEU A 187 5.38 -13.99 -3.31
C LEU A 187 5.06 -15.39 -3.85
N ALA A 188 5.87 -15.93 -4.76
CA ALA A 188 5.68 -17.28 -5.29
C ALA A 188 5.86 -18.37 -4.23
N GLU A 189 6.88 -18.27 -3.38
CA GLU A 189 7.11 -19.19 -2.27
C GLU A 189 5.94 -19.16 -1.27
N THR A 190 5.44 -17.96 -0.96
CA THR A 190 4.32 -17.80 -0.03
C THR A 190 3.01 -18.33 -0.61
N GLU A 191 2.76 -18.08 -1.89
CA GLU A 191 1.57 -18.61 -2.58
C GLU A 191 1.58 -20.14 -2.60
N ALA A 192 2.73 -20.76 -2.88
CA ALA A 192 2.89 -22.21 -2.84
C ALA A 192 2.63 -22.78 -1.44
N ALA A 193 3.14 -22.11 -0.39
CA ALA A 193 2.89 -22.47 1.00
C ALA A 193 1.41 -22.34 1.39
N LEU A 194 0.71 -21.30 0.93
CA LEU A 194 -0.73 -21.15 1.19
C LEU A 194 -1.54 -22.23 0.47
N LYS A 195 -1.15 -22.59 -0.76
CA LYS A 195 -1.81 -23.66 -1.54
C LYS A 195 -1.61 -25.05 -0.94
N SER A 196 -0.59 -25.27 -0.11
CA SER A 196 -0.37 -26.54 0.58
C SER A 196 -1.09 -26.64 1.94
N VAL A 197 -1.74 -25.57 2.41
CA VAL A 197 -2.57 -25.63 3.62
C VAL A 197 -3.70 -26.62 3.42
N ARG A 198 -3.85 -27.56 4.37
CA ARG A 198 -4.94 -28.53 4.35
C ARG A 198 -6.26 -27.81 4.60
N LEU A 199 -7.16 -27.88 3.63
CA LEU A 199 -8.50 -27.30 3.71
C LEU A 199 -9.55 -28.39 4.02
N ASP A 200 -10.61 -28.01 4.73
CA ASP A 200 -11.77 -28.87 4.93
C ASP A 200 -12.59 -28.90 3.63
N PRO A 201 -12.72 -30.08 2.97
CA PRO A 201 -13.47 -30.21 1.73
C PRO A 201 -14.98 -29.98 1.90
N ASN A 202 -15.50 -30.08 3.13
CA ASN A 202 -16.91 -29.86 3.44
C ASN A 202 -17.20 -28.43 3.92
N ALA A 203 -16.19 -27.56 3.98
CA ALA A 203 -16.36 -26.19 4.44
C ALA A 203 -17.23 -25.37 3.46
N ASP A 204 -18.36 -24.87 3.97
CA ASP A 204 -19.25 -23.94 3.28
C ASP A 204 -19.31 -22.60 4.04
N PRO A 205 -18.27 -21.75 3.92
CA PRO A 205 -18.18 -20.53 4.69
C PRO A 205 -19.15 -19.46 4.17
N LEU A 206 -19.75 -18.71 5.10
CA LEU A 206 -20.51 -17.50 4.76
C LEU A 206 -19.59 -16.51 4.02
N LYS A 207 -20.05 -16.02 2.86
CA LYS A 207 -19.31 -15.04 2.07
C LYS A 207 -19.73 -13.62 2.44
N ILE A 208 -18.77 -12.78 2.80
CA ILE A 208 -19.00 -11.40 3.24
C ILE A 208 -18.19 -10.44 2.36
N GLY A 209 -18.88 -9.54 1.69
CA GLY A 209 -18.25 -8.45 0.94
C GLY A 209 -17.93 -7.27 1.86
N ILE A 210 -16.68 -6.78 1.84
CA ILE A 210 -16.29 -5.54 2.51
C ILE A 210 -16.37 -4.39 1.52
N VAL A 211 -17.30 -3.48 1.79
CA VAL A 211 -17.58 -2.31 0.96
C VAL A 211 -17.40 -1.05 1.80
N GLY A 212 -16.76 -0.04 1.24
CA GLY A 212 -16.52 1.22 1.92
C GLY A 212 -15.44 2.06 1.25
N GLU A 213 -14.94 3.04 1.99
CA GLU A 213 -13.82 3.86 1.56
C GLU A 213 -12.55 3.01 1.40
N ILE A 214 -11.78 3.24 0.33
CA ILE A 214 -10.67 2.38 -0.10
C ILE A 214 -9.59 2.22 0.97
N TYR A 215 -9.20 3.31 1.64
CA TYR A 215 -8.17 3.24 2.66
C TYR A 215 -8.64 2.39 3.84
N THR A 216 -9.83 2.66 4.37
CA THR A 216 -10.37 1.90 5.51
C THR A 216 -10.61 0.43 5.14
N GLY A 217 -11.06 0.15 3.92
CA GLY A 217 -11.28 -1.22 3.45
C GLY A 217 -10.00 -2.04 3.28
N ILE A 218 -8.89 -1.41 2.88
CA ILE A 218 -7.60 -2.08 2.68
C ILE A 218 -6.80 -2.13 3.99
N GLU A 219 -6.81 -1.03 4.75
CA GLU A 219 -5.92 -0.86 5.88
C GLU A 219 -6.42 -1.60 7.13
N HIS A 220 -5.57 -2.51 7.61
CA HIS A 220 -5.84 -3.38 8.75
C HIS A 220 -6.14 -2.60 10.04
N PHE A 221 -5.30 -1.62 10.38
CA PHE A 221 -5.48 -0.85 11.61
C PHE A 221 -6.75 0.00 11.59
N ALA A 222 -7.03 0.67 10.47
CA ALA A 222 -8.17 1.56 10.33
C ALA A 222 -9.52 0.82 10.39
N SER A 223 -9.53 -0.45 9.96
CA SER A 223 -10.71 -1.32 10.01
C SER A 223 -10.77 -2.24 11.22
N PHE A 224 -9.89 -2.06 12.22
CA PHE A 224 -9.78 -2.94 13.39
C PHE A 224 -9.61 -4.43 13.02
N ASP A 225 -8.87 -4.72 11.95
CA ASP A 225 -8.62 -6.06 11.43
C ASP A 225 -9.91 -6.82 11.06
N ILE A 226 -10.99 -6.14 10.64
CA ILE A 226 -12.30 -6.77 10.42
C ILE A 226 -12.23 -7.98 9.46
N GLN A 227 -11.46 -7.87 8.38
CA GLN A 227 -11.28 -8.94 7.38
C GLN A 227 -10.65 -10.19 8.00
N HIS A 228 -9.65 -10.00 8.86
CA HIS A 228 -8.98 -11.08 9.58
C HIS A 228 -9.90 -11.70 10.65
N ARG A 229 -10.60 -10.86 11.42
CA ARG A 229 -11.53 -11.31 12.47
C ARG A 229 -12.67 -12.15 11.92
N LEU A 230 -13.32 -11.70 10.84
CA LEU A 230 -14.37 -12.45 10.14
C LEU A 230 -13.83 -13.78 9.61
N GLY A 231 -12.65 -13.77 9.01
CA GLY A 231 -11.96 -14.99 8.58
C GLY A 231 -11.74 -16.00 9.70
N ARG A 232 -11.32 -15.54 10.90
CA ARG A 232 -11.13 -16.41 12.07
C ARG A 232 -12.43 -16.94 12.69
N LEU A 233 -13.57 -16.36 12.31
CA LEU A 233 -14.91 -16.86 12.63
C LEU A 233 -15.45 -17.83 11.56
N GLY A 234 -14.68 -18.11 10.51
CA GLY A 234 -15.06 -19.03 9.44
C GLY A 234 -15.79 -18.37 8.26
N ALA A 235 -15.82 -17.04 8.17
CA ALA A 235 -16.38 -16.36 7.01
C ALA A 235 -15.32 -16.14 5.92
N GLU A 236 -15.66 -16.37 4.66
CA GLU A 236 -14.83 -15.95 3.54
C GLU A 236 -15.11 -14.48 3.25
N VAL A 237 -14.06 -13.67 3.29
CA VAL A 237 -14.16 -12.24 3.03
C VAL A 237 -13.73 -11.94 1.59
N ASP A 238 -14.47 -11.07 0.90
CA ASP A 238 -14.11 -10.55 -0.42
C ASP A 238 -14.07 -9.01 -0.38
N ARG A 239 -13.06 -8.42 -1.02
CA ARG A 239 -12.93 -6.97 -1.19
C ARG A 239 -12.53 -6.64 -2.62
N LYS A 240 -13.38 -5.91 -3.35
CA LYS A 240 -13.11 -5.49 -4.74
C LYS A 240 -12.14 -4.32 -4.85
N ALA A 241 -12.12 -3.43 -3.87
CA ALA A 241 -11.22 -2.28 -3.87
C ALA A 241 -9.82 -2.74 -3.47
N THR A 242 -8.89 -2.91 -4.43
CA THR A 242 -7.52 -3.38 -4.18
C THR A 242 -6.48 -2.35 -4.62
N VAL A 243 -5.23 -2.51 -4.13
CA VAL A 243 -4.14 -1.58 -4.44
C VAL A 243 -3.77 -1.66 -5.92
N SER A 244 -3.62 -2.86 -6.46
CA SER A 244 -3.30 -3.08 -7.87
C SER A 244 -4.38 -2.53 -8.79
N ASN A 245 -5.66 -2.74 -8.47
CA ASN A 245 -6.76 -2.19 -9.26
C ASN A 245 -6.70 -0.65 -9.25
N TRP A 246 -6.45 -0.04 -8.09
CA TRP A 246 -6.27 1.41 -8.01
C TRP A 246 -5.09 1.90 -8.86
N ILE A 247 -3.92 1.25 -8.78
CA ILE A 247 -2.74 1.59 -9.60
C ILE A 247 -3.05 1.48 -11.10
N ILE A 248 -3.68 0.38 -11.52
CA ILE A 248 -3.98 0.11 -12.93
C ILE A 248 -4.99 1.13 -13.48
N GLU A 249 -6.10 1.35 -12.79
CA GLU A 249 -7.18 2.23 -13.26
C GLU A 249 -6.82 3.73 -13.16
N HIS A 250 -6.16 4.13 -12.07
CA HIS A 250 -5.99 5.54 -11.73
C HIS A 250 -4.61 6.09 -12.06
N MET A 251 -3.56 5.27 -12.05
CA MET A 251 -2.21 5.70 -12.45
C MET A 251 -1.93 5.33 -13.91
N ILE A 252 -2.06 4.05 -14.28
CA ILE A 252 -1.61 3.56 -15.60
C ILE A 252 -2.60 3.94 -16.70
N LYS A 253 -3.84 3.47 -16.61
CA LYS A 253 -4.86 3.72 -17.64
C LYS A 253 -5.11 5.21 -17.82
N LYS A 254 -5.18 5.98 -16.72
CA LYS A 254 -5.33 7.44 -16.76
C LYS A 254 -4.16 8.12 -17.49
N ALA A 255 -2.91 7.76 -17.16
CA ALA A 255 -1.73 8.34 -17.82
C ALA A 255 -1.67 8.00 -19.32
N LEU A 256 -2.09 6.77 -19.69
CA LEU A 256 -2.12 6.29 -21.08
C LEU A 256 -3.41 6.66 -21.83
N ARG A 257 -4.35 7.39 -21.19
CA ARG A 257 -5.68 7.72 -21.74
C ARG A 257 -6.48 6.50 -22.21
N LEU A 258 -6.32 5.37 -21.54
CA LEU A 258 -7.06 4.14 -21.80
C LEU A 258 -8.44 4.19 -21.10
N PRO A 259 -9.46 3.51 -21.67
CA PRO A 259 -10.78 3.43 -21.05
C PRO A 259 -10.68 2.75 -19.68
N ARG A 260 -11.37 3.35 -18.70
CA ARG A 260 -11.53 2.77 -17.37
C ARG A 260 -12.57 1.68 -17.40
N ASP A 261 -12.45 0.76 -16.46
CA ASP A 261 -13.54 -0.18 -16.19
C ASP A 261 -14.75 0.58 -15.60
N MET A 262 -15.89 0.46 -16.27
CA MET A 262 -17.14 1.14 -15.93
C MET A 262 -18.27 0.14 -15.63
N GLU A 263 -17.95 -1.15 -15.45
CA GLU A 263 -18.96 -2.20 -15.24
C GLU A 263 -19.92 -1.89 -14.07
N PHE A 264 -19.43 -1.16 -13.06
CA PHE A 264 -20.18 -0.79 -11.84
C PHE A 264 -20.65 0.68 -11.80
N ALA A 265 -20.45 1.46 -12.86
CA ALA A 265 -20.72 2.91 -12.87
C ALA A 265 -22.07 3.28 -13.53
N LYS A 266 -23.02 2.34 -13.57
CA LYS A 266 -24.36 2.54 -14.15
C LYS A 266 -25.28 3.32 -13.23
#